data_AF-H2D3S0-F1
#
_entry.id   AF-H2D3S0-F1
#
_cell.length_a   1.000
_cell.length_b   1.000
_cell.length_c   1.000
_cell.angle_alpha   90.00
_cell.angle_beta   90.00
_cell.angle_gamma   90.00
#
_symmetry.space_group_name_H-M   'P 1'
#
loop_
_entity.id
_entity.type
_entity.pdbx_description
1 polymer ?
#
loop_
_entity_poly.entity_id
_entity_poly.type
_entity_poly.pdbx_seq_one_letter_code
_entity_poly.pdbx_strand_id
1 'polypeptide(L)'
;FFQDSVDNLLKNYFNSELANGGARYSEGVYAVALNPKTGAVLAMSGMKHNVETGELTPDSLGTVTNVFVPGSVVKAATISSGWENGVLSGNQTLTDQPIVFQGSAPINSWYTPYYGSFPITAVEALEYSSNTYMVQTALGIMGQTYQPNMTVGTNNLESAMGKLRSTFGEYGLGVSTGIDLPDESTGFIPKDYDLANYLNNAFGQFDNYTPMQLAQY
;
A
#
# COMPACT_ATOMS: atom_id res chain seq x y z
N PHE A 1 -7.28 25.26 16.62
CA PHE A 1 -5.94 24.63 16.62
C PHE A 1 -5.74 23.85 15.33
N PHE A 2 -4.52 23.43 14.99
CA PHE A 2 -4.26 22.69 13.73
C PHE A 2 -5.10 21.40 13.63
N GLN A 3 -5.22 20.65 14.73
CA GLN A 3 -6.13 19.51 14.88
C GLN A 3 -7.57 19.84 14.43
N ASP A 4 -8.19 20.88 15.02
CA ASP A 4 -9.58 21.27 14.66
C ASP A 4 -9.72 21.62 13.17
N SER A 5 -8.67 22.18 12.56
CA SER A 5 -8.69 22.48 11.13
C SER A 5 -8.69 21.21 10.28
N VAL A 6 -7.93 20.19 10.66
CA VAL A 6 -7.91 18.88 9.97
C VAL A 6 -9.24 18.16 10.18
N ASP A 7 -9.79 18.17 11.39
CA ASP A 7 -11.09 17.54 11.70
C ASP A 7 -12.22 18.15 10.84
N ASN A 8 -12.27 19.48 10.77
CA ASN A 8 -13.26 20.19 9.97
C ASN A 8 -13.07 19.94 8.47
N LEU A 9 -11.83 19.93 7.98
CA LEU A 9 -11.50 19.64 6.59
C LEU A 9 -12.03 18.24 6.21
N LEU A 10 -11.62 17.24 6.98
CA LEU A 10 -11.93 15.84 6.74
C LEU A 10 -13.45 15.58 6.81
N LYS A 11 -14.15 16.16 7.78
CA LYS A 11 -15.62 16.12 7.87
C LYS A 11 -16.29 16.78 6.66
N ASN A 12 -15.84 17.95 6.22
CA ASN A 12 -16.46 18.68 5.11
C ASN A 12 -16.30 17.93 3.78
N TYR A 13 -15.09 17.47 3.48
CA TYR A 13 -14.82 16.71 2.25
C TYR A 13 -15.57 15.38 2.24
N PHE A 14 -15.61 14.66 3.36
CA PHE A 14 -16.32 13.39 3.41
C PHE A 14 -17.84 13.55 3.23
N ASN A 15 -18.44 14.58 3.84
CA ASN A 15 -19.85 14.91 3.59
C ASN A 15 -20.11 15.27 2.12
N SER A 16 -19.19 15.98 1.47
CA SER A 16 -19.30 16.28 0.04
C SER A 16 -19.28 15.00 -0.81
N GLU A 17 -18.37 14.07 -0.53
CA GLU A 17 -18.30 12.78 -1.23
C GLU A 17 -19.51 11.90 -0.97
N LEU A 18 -20.10 11.93 0.23
CA LEU A 18 -21.36 11.25 0.53
C LEU A 18 -22.51 11.84 -0.27
N ALA A 19 -22.62 13.17 -0.33
CA ALA A 19 -23.66 13.86 -1.10
C ALA A 19 -23.56 13.56 -2.60
N ASN A 20 -22.35 13.40 -3.12
CA ASN A 20 -22.09 13.03 -4.52
C ASN A 20 -22.20 11.51 -4.78
N GLY A 21 -22.45 10.69 -3.75
CA GLY A 21 -22.54 9.24 -3.82
C GLY A 21 -21.19 8.50 -3.90
N GLY A 22 -20.07 9.21 -3.97
CA GLY A 22 -18.71 8.65 -4.06
C GLY A 22 -18.28 7.90 -2.79
N ALA A 23 -18.78 8.32 -1.62
CA ALA A 23 -18.46 7.69 -0.34
C ALA A 23 -19.57 6.80 0.23
N ARG A 24 -20.61 6.46 -0.56
CA ARG A 24 -21.80 5.71 -0.08
C ARG A 24 -21.45 4.42 0.68
N TYR A 25 -20.43 3.70 0.22
CA TYR A 25 -19.98 2.44 0.80
C TYR A 25 -18.67 2.57 1.58
N SER A 26 -18.18 3.79 1.79
CA SER A 26 -16.97 4.03 2.57
C SER A 26 -17.28 3.96 4.06
N GLU A 27 -16.47 3.22 4.81
CA GLU A 27 -16.58 3.08 6.27
C GLU A 27 -16.12 4.33 7.03
N GLY A 28 -15.52 5.30 6.33
CA GLY A 28 -15.01 6.52 6.92
C GLY A 28 -13.80 7.08 6.18
N VAL A 29 -13.20 8.11 6.78
CA VAL A 29 -11.98 8.75 6.28
C VAL A 29 -11.09 9.11 7.47
N TYR A 30 -9.78 9.01 7.26
CA TYR A 30 -8.77 9.24 8.28
C TYR A 30 -7.62 10.09 7.71
N ALA A 31 -7.01 10.90 8.57
CA ALA A 31 -5.83 11.67 8.26
C ALA A 31 -4.92 11.78 9.48
N VAL A 32 -3.63 11.59 9.25
CA VAL A 32 -2.57 11.80 10.24
C VAL A 32 -1.57 12.76 9.63
N ALA A 33 -1.16 13.76 10.41
CA ALA A 33 -0.13 14.71 10.01
C ALA A 33 1.00 14.70 11.04
N LEU A 34 2.23 14.51 10.57
CA LEU A 34 3.43 14.43 11.39
C LEU A 34 4.42 15.54 11.00
N ASN A 35 5.25 15.95 11.95
CA ASN A 35 6.50 16.63 11.65
C ASN A 35 7.57 15.57 11.31
N PRO A 36 8.01 15.44 10.05
CA PRO A 36 8.90 14.34 9.64
C PRO A 36 10.31 14.45 10.25
N LYS A 37 10.71 15.62 10.77
CA LYS A 37 12.03 15.80 11.40
C LYS A 37 12.06 15.42 12.87
N THR A 38 10.91 15.47 13.54
CA THR A 38 10.83 15.31 15.00
C THR A 38 9.90 14.19 15.44
N GLY A 39 9.12 13.60 14.54
CA GLY A 39 8.07 12.63 14.86
C GLY A 39 6.87 13.23 15.60
N ALA A 40 6.81 14.56 15.74
CA ALA A 40 5.73 15.20 16.49
C ALA A 40 4.40 15.06 15.72
N VAL A 41 3.38 14.52 16.39
CA VAL A 41 2.03 14.43 15.86
C VAL A 41 1.41 15.83 15.81
N LEU A 42 1.07 16.29 14.61
CA LEU A 42 0.40 17.58 14.39
C LEU A 42 -1.12 17.41 14.47
N ALA A 43 -1.65 16.34 13.89
CA ALA A 43 -3.06 15.98 13.97
C ALA A 43 -3.28 14.47 13.76
N MET A 44 -4.31 13.94 14.43
CA MET A 44 -4.90 12.62 14.19
C MET A 44 -6.41 12.77 14.10
N SER A 45 -6.94 12.65 12.90
CA SER A 45 -8.33 12.93 12.58
C SER A 45 -8.96 11.73 11.91
N GLY A 46 -10.17 11.40 12.33
CA GLY A 46 -10.94 10.33 11.73
C GLY A 46 -12.43 10.60 11.83
N MET A 47 -13.16 10.22 10.79
CA MET A 47 -14.62 10.24 10.77
C MET A 47 -15.09 8.86 10.33
N LYS A 48 -15.79 8.17 11.22
CA LYS A 48 -16.40 6.88 10.97
C LYS A 48 -17.81 7.08 10.40
N HIS A 49 -18.12 6.28 9.38
CA HIS A 49 -19.41 6.24 8.72
C HIS A 49 -20.05 4.88 8.90
N ASN A 50 -21.19 4.87 9.58
CA ASN A 50 -22.01 3.67 9.64
C ASN A 50 -22.80 3.54 8.33
N VAL A 51 -22.38 2.64 7.45
CA VAL A 51 -22.99 2.44 6.12
C VAL A 51 -24.43 1.94 6.15
N GLU A 52 -24.91 1.41 7.29
CA GLU A 52 -26.28 0.94 7.45
C GLU A 52 -27.23 2.09 7.85
N THR A 53 -26.78 2.97 8.74
CA THR A 53 -27.60 4.05 9.31
C THR A 53 -27.35 5.41 8.66
N GLY A 54 -26.21 5.57 7.99
CA GLY A 54 -25.72 6.86 7.46
C GLY A 54 -25.11 7.77 8.53
N GLU A 55 -24.98 7.31 9.78
CA GLU A 55 -24.45 8.13 10.88
C GLU A 55 -22.95 8.39 10.73
N LEU A 56 -22.54 9.64 10.99
CA LEU A 56 -21.15 10.07 11.05
C LEU A 56 -20.72 10.38 12.47
N THR A 57 -19.65 9.72 12.93
CA THR A 57 -19.09 9.90 14.28
C THR A 57 -17.59 10.20 14.22
N PRO A 58 -17.06 11.12 15.05
CA PRO A 58 -15.62 11.31 15.18
C PRO A 58 -14.93 10.02 15.66
N ASP A 59 -13.81 9.67 15.02
CA ASP A 59 -13.03 8.46 15.31
C ASP A 59 -11.52 8.71 15.15
N SER A 60 -10.96 9.62 15.95
CA SER A 60 -9.52 9.88 15.93
C SER A 60 -8.69 8.66 16.30
N LEU A 61 -9.17 7.79 17.20
CA LEU A 61 -8.46 6.56 17.58
C LEU A 61 -8.38 5.54 16.44
N GLY A 62 -9.32 5.57 15.51
CA GLY A 62 -9.26 4.78 14.28
C GLY A 62 -7.97 4.96 13.47
N THR A 63 -7.25 6.07 13.66
CA THR A 63 -5.92 6.28 13.04
C THR A 63 -4.84 5.31 13.52
N VAL A 64 -5.01 4.71 14.71
CA VAL A 64 -4.06 3.74 15.29
C VAL A 64 -4.68 2.37 15.54
N THR A 65 -6.01 2.25 15.53
CA THR A 65 -6.70 0.96 15.78
C THR A 65 -7.23 0.29 14.52
N ASN A 66 -7.67 1.05 13.53
CA ASN A 66 -8.28 0.50 12.32
C ASN A 66 -7.21 0.26 11.25
N VAL A 67 -7.39 -0.81 10.47
CA VAL A 67 -6.43 -1.22 9.44
C VAL A 67 -7.13 -1.28 8.09
N PHE A 68 -6.43 -0.83 7.04
CA PHE A 68 -6.98 -0.75 5.69
C PHE A 68 -5.97 -1.29 4.69
N VAL A 69 -6.48 -1.86 3.59
CA VAL A 69 -5.66 -2.19 2.43
C VAL A 69 -5.09 -0.86 1.89
N PRO A 70 -3.75 -0.66 1.85
CA PRO A 70 -3.16 0.64 1.56
C PRO A 70 -3.20 1.00 0.07
N GLY A 71 -3.27 -0.01 -0.81
CA GLY A 71 -3.13 0.17 -2.24
C GLY A 71 -1.75 0.71 -2.65
N SER A 72 -1.70 1.44 -3.75
CA SER A 72 -0.44 1.79 -4.44
C SER A 72 0.47 2.78 -3.71
N VAL A 73 0.09 3.31 -2.55
CA VAL A 73 0.96 4.22 -1.78
C VAL A 73 2.26 3.54 -1.34
N VAL A 74 2.25 2.21 -1.18
CA VAL A 74 3.42 1.42 -0.70
C VAL A 74 4.47 1.11 -1.77
N LYS A 75 4.27 1.53 -3.02
CA LYS A 75 5.15 1.15 -4.14
C LYS A 75 6.61 1.56 -3.95
N ALA A 76 6.88 2.66 -3.25
CA ALA A 76 8.26 3.07 -2.95
C ALA A 76 8.95 2.08 -2.00
N ALA A 77 8.23 1.50 -1.03
CA ALA A 77 8.77 0.45 -0.18
C ALA A 77 9.11 -0.83 -0.98
N THR A 78 8.27 -1.20 -1.96
CA THR A 78 8.55 -2.35 -2.85
C THR A 78 9.80 -2.14 -3.70
N ILE A 79 9.95 -0.94 -4.29
CA ILE A 79 11.17 -0.58 -5.04
C ILE A 79 12.40 -0.62 -4.12
N SER A 80 12.28 -0.11 -2.90
CA SER A 80 13.35 -0.13 -1.90
C SER A 80 13.80 -1.56 -1.58
N SER A 81 12.83 -2.48 -1.43
CA SER A 81 13.13 -3.90 -1.23
C SER A 81 13.85 -4.51 -2.44
N GLY A 82 13.51 -4.04 -3.64
CA GLY A 82 14.23 -4.38 -4.87
C GLY A 82 15.70 -3.96 -4.84
N TRP A 83 16.02 -2.77 -4.34
CA TRP A 83 17.41 -2.30 -4.20
C TRP A 83 18.16 -3.07 -3.11
N GLU A 84 17.57 -3.25 -1.93
CA GLU A 84 18.18 -3.98 -0.80
C GLU A 84 18.54 -5.41 -1.17
N ASN A 85 17.72 -6.05 -1.99
CA ASN A 85 17.91 -7.44 -2.42
C ASN A 85 18.69 -7.56 -3.75
N GLY A 86 19.22 -6.45 -4.28
CA GLY A 86 20.04 -6.43 -5.50
C GLY A 86 19.28 -6.78 -6.79
N VAL A 87 17.95 -6.65 -6.78
CA VAL A 87 17.06 -6.90 -7.92
C VAL A 87 16.97 -5.70 -8.85
N LEU A 88 17.02 -4.50 -8.28
CA LEU A 88 17.03 -3.23 -9.00
C LEU A 88 18.38 -2.53 -8.79
N SER A 89 18.80 -1.73 -9.78
CA SER A 89 20.01 -0.90 -9.70
C SER A 89 19.74 0.51 -10.22
N GLY A 90 19.90 1.51 -9.35
CA GLY A 90 19.61 2.90 -9.66
C GLY A 90 18.18 3.10 -10.16
N ASN A 91 18.00 3.96 -11.17
CA ASN A 91 16.71 4.20 -11.83
C ASN A 91 16.44 3.18 -12.94
N GLN A 92 16.47 1.88 -12.61
CA GLN A 92 16.43 0.78 -13.58
C GLN A 92 15.20 0.84 -14.48
N THR A 93 15.41 0.68 -15.78
CA THR A 93 14.35 0.50 -16.77
C THR A 93 13.88 -0.95 -16.78
N LEU A 94 12.57 -1.16 -16.65
CA LEU A 94 11.89 -2.42 -16.93
C LEU A 94 10.88 -2.21 -18.07
N THR A 95 10.33 -3.30 -18.60
CA THR A 95 9.23 -3.22 -19.58
C THR A 95 7.90 -3.25 -18.84
N ASP A 96 7.11 -2.18 -18.92
CA ASP A 96 5.69 -2.24 -18.58
C ASP A 96 4.96 -3.06 -19.65
N GLN A 97 4.17 -4.05 -19.23
CA GLN A 97 3.48 -5.03 -20.06
C GLN A 97 2.43 -5.75 -19.21
N PRO A 98 1.42 -6.41 -19.80
CA PRO A 98 0.56 -7.33 -19.05
C PRO A 98 1.40 -8.46 -18.44
N ILE A 99 1.26 -8.69 -17.12
CA ILE A 99 1.89 -9.84 -16.46
C ILE A 99 0.91 -11.03 -16.50
N VAL A 100 1.28 -12.08 -17.22
CA VAL A 100 0.44 -13.26 -17.42
C VAL A 100 1.19 -14.50 -16.96
N PHE A 101 0.65 -15.18 -15.95
CA PHE A 101 1.11 -16.50 -15.53
C PHE A 101 0.23 -17.59 -16.13
N GLN A 102 0.75 -18.81 -16.18
CA GLN A 102 0.00 -19.94 -16.73
C GLN A 102 -1.30 -20.18 -15.94
N GLY A 103 -2.46 -20.08 -16.62
CA GLY A 103 -3.76 -20.34 -16.03
C GLY A 103 -4.32 -19.22 -15.15
N SER A 104 -3.73 -18.02 -15.15
CA SER A 104 -4.23 -16.86 -14.42
C SER A 104 -4.78 -15.77 -15.35
N ALA A 105 -5.60 -14.89 -14.80
CA ALA A 105 -5.90 -13.62 -15.45
C ALA A 105 -4.63 -12.74 -15.52
N PRO A 106 -4.52 -11.83 -16.51
CA PRO A 106 -3.44 -10.86 -16.56
C PRO A 106 -3.49 -9.87 -15.38
N ILE A 107 -2.33 -9.58 -14.78
CA ILE A 107 -2.16 -8.43 -13.89
C ILE A 107 -1.76 -7.23 -14.75
N ASN A 108 -2.50 -6.13 -14.61
CA ASN A 108 -2.32 -4.90 -15.36
C ASN A 108 -2.20 -3.68 -14.42
N SER A 109 -1.52 -2.64 -14.88
CA SER A 109 -1.72 -1.29 -14.37
C SER A 109 -2.98 -0.69 -14.99
N TRP A 110 -3.45 0.45 -14.48
CA TRP A 110 -4.67 1.11 -14.99
C TRP A 110 -4.59 1.46 -16.49
N TYR A 111 -3.38 1.69 -17.02
CA TYR A 111 -3.12 2.05 -18.41
C TYR A 111 -2.63 0.90 -19.29
N THR A 112 -2.05 -0.17 -18.71
CA THR A 112 -1.36 -1.24 -19.48
C THR A 112 -2.20 -1.79 -20.66
N PRO A 113 -3.52 -2.03 -20.53
CA PRO A 113 -4.33 -2.53 -21.65
C PRO A 113 -4.49 -1.56 -22.83
N TYR A 114 -4.23 -0.26 -22.63
CA TYR A 114 -4.50 0.80 -23.62
C TYR A 114 -3.24 1.31 -24.33
N TYR A 115 -2.06 1.16 -23.70
CA TYR A 115 -0.80 1.72 -24.21
C TYR A 115 0.16 0.66 -24.77
N GLY A 116 -0.16 -0.62 -24.64
CA GLY A 116 0.73 -1.71 -25.02
C GLY A 116 1.96 -1.78 -24.10
N SER A 117 2.98 -2.53 -24.54
CA SER A 117 4.21 -2.70 -23.76
C SER A 117 5.25 -1.64 -24.09
N PHE A 118 5.87 -1.01 -23.09
CA PHE A 118 6.86 0.05 -23.27
C PHE A 118 7.87 0.09 -22.12
N PRO A 119 9.10 0.62 -22.33
CA PRO A 119 10.08 0.77 -21.27
C PRO A 119 9.65 1.84 -20.25
N ILE A 120 9.86 1.57 -18.96
CA ILE A 120 9.57 2.47 -17.87
C ILE A 120 10.67 2.39 -16.80
N THR A 121 11.10 3.54 -16.29
CA THR A 121 12.09 3.64 -15.20
C THR A 121 11.44 3.51 -13.82
N ALA A 122 12.22 3.39 -12.74
CA ALA A 122 11.69 3.36 -11.37
C ALA A 122 10.94 4.66 -11.02
N VAL A 123 11.46 5.82 -11.47
CA VAL A 123 10.82 7.13 -11.31
C VAL A 123 9.46 7.18 -12.00
N GLU A 124 9.41 6.80 -13.28
CA GLU A 124 8.16 6.77 -14.05
C GLU A 124 7.19 5.70 -13.50
N ALA A 125 7.69 4.58 -12.96
CA ALA A 125 6.87 3.56 -12.33
C ALA A 125 6.14 4.09 -11.09
N LEU A 126 6.73 5.00 -10.33
CA LEU A 126 6.05 5.71 -9.26
C LEU A 126 5.09 6.78 -9.82
N GLU A 127 5.52 7.56 -10.81
CA GLU A 127 4.71 8.60 -11.45
C GLU A 127 3.40 8.04 -12.04
N TYR A 128 3.47 6.92 -12.75
CA TYR A 128 2.34 6.29 -13.40
C TYR A 128 1.67 5.23 -12.52
N SER A 129 2.26 4.92 -11.37
CA SER A 129 1.81 3.87 -10.46
C SER A 129 1.74 2.51 -11.17
N SER A 130 2.84 2.08 -11.79
CA SER A 130 2.94 0.79 -12.51
C SER A 130 2.84 -0.40 -11.56
N ASN A 131 1.78 -1.21 -11.68
CA ASN A 131 1.68 -2.51 -11.00
C ASN A 131 2.67 -3.50 -11.59
N THR A 132 2.86 -3.45 -12.91
CA THR A 132 3.76 -4.34 -13.63
C THR A 132 5.20 -4.23 -13.12
N TYR A 133 5.69 -3.02 -12.88
CA TYR A 133 7.04 -2.80 -12.34
C TYR A 133 7.19 -3.44 -10.94
N MET A 134 6.18 -3.28 -10.09
CA MET A 134 6.19 -3.87 -8.74
C MET A 134 6.18 -5.41 -8.78
N VAL A 135 5.35 -5.98 -9.64
CA VAL A 135 5.24 -7.45 -9.78
C VAL A 135 6.54 -8.04 -10.34
N GLN A 136 7.17 -7.39 -11.32
CA GLN A 136 8.47 -7.82 -11.83
C GLN A 136 9.58 -7.71 -10.76
N THR A 137 9.54 -6.66 -9.94
CA THR A 137 10.46 -6.51 -8.81
C THR A 137 10.26 -7.63 -7.78
N ALA A 138 9.02 -7.93 -7.42
CA ALA A 138 8.67 -9.02 -6.50
C ALA A 138 9.10 -10.40 -7.04
N LEU A 139 8.92 -10.66 -8.34
CA LEU A 139 9.45 -11.88 -8.95
C LEU A 139 10.98 -11.96 -8.83
N GLY A 140 11.67 -10.84 -9.06
CA GLY A 140 13.12 -10.77 -8.91
C GLY A 140 13.59 -11.04 -7.48
N ILE A 141 12.89 -10.54 -6.46
CA ILE A 141 13.17 -10.84 -5.03
C ILE A 141 13.04 -12.35 -4.76
N MET A 142 12.10 -13.02 -5.43
CA MET A 142 11.92 -14.47 -5.38
C MET A 142 12.94 -15.24 -6.25
N GLY A 143 13.86 -14.54 -6.92
CA GLY A 143 14.91 -15.12 -7.75
C GLY A 143 14.46 -15.47 -9.17
N GLN A 144 13.37 -14.89 -9.67
CA GLN A 144 12.81 -15.18 -10.98
C GLN A 144 12.69 -13.92 -11.84
N THR A 145 13.08 -14.01 -13.11
CA THR A 145 12.82 -12.96 -14.10
C THR A 145 11.53 -13.29 -14.84
N TYR A 146 10.64 -12.31 -14.96
CA TYR A 146 9.36 -12.51 -15.64
C TYR A 146 9.56 -12.98 -17.09
N GLN A 147 8.76 -13.96 -17.50
CA GLN A 147 8.58 -14.38 -18.89
C GLN A 147 7.07 -14.60 -19.14
N PRO A 148 6.52 -14.20 -20.30
CA PRO A 148 5.10 -14.40 -20.59
C PRO A 148 4.67 -15.86 -20.47
N ASN A 149 3.55 -16.10 -19.77
CA ASN A 149 2.96 -17.41 -19.51
C ASN A 149 3.84 -18.37 -18.67
N MET A 150 4.81 -17.84 -17.93
CA MET A 150 5.65 -18.68 -17.07
C MET A 150 4.84 -19.39 -15.98
N THR A 151 5.29 -20.59 -15.62
CA THR A 151 4.98 -21.22 -14.34
C THR A 151 5.94 -20.65 -13.30
N VAL A 152 5.40 -20.15 -12.18
CA VAL A 152 6.23 -19.57 -11.12
C VAL A 152 6.60 -20.65 -10.12
N GLY A 153 7.91 -20.84 -9.89
CA GLY A 153 8.38 -21.72 -8.82
C GLY A 153 8.18 -21.08 -7.46
N THR A 154 7.56 -21.78 -6.50
CA THR A 154 7.22 -21.23 -5.18
C THR A 154 8.20 -21.64 -4.07
N ASN A 155 9.30 -22.31 -4.40
CA ASN A 155 10.31 -22.78 -3.43
C ASN A 155 10.88 -21.65 -2.55
N ASN A 156 10.94 -20.42 -3.09
CA ASN A 156 11.47 -19.23 -2.41
C ASN A 156 10.36 -18.29 -1.90
N LEU A 157 9.08 -18.68 -2.00
CA LEU A 157 7.95 -17.79 -1.71
C LEU A 157 7.99 -17.24 -0.28
N GLU A 158 8.24 -18.10 0.71
CA GLU A 158 8.32 -17.69 2.11
C GLU A 158 9.48 -16.72 2.36
N SER A 159 10.65 -17.02 1.81
CA SER A 159 11.83 -16.15 1.90
C SER A 159 11.58 -14.80 1.20
N ALA A 160 10.92 -14.79 0.05
CA ALA A 160 10.63 -13.58 -0.71
C ALA A 160 9.61 -12.68 0.00
N MET A 161 8.53 -13.26 0.54
CA MET A 161 7.58 -12.53 1.36
C MET A 161 8.24 -11.97 2.63
N GLY A 162 9.11 -12.75 3.29
CA GLY A 162 9.87 -12.29 4.46
C GLY A 162 10.75 -11.08 4.15
N LYS A 163 11.44 -11.08 3.00
CA LYS A 163 12.25 -9.95 2.53
C LYS A 163 11.40 -8.71 2.25
N LEU A 164 10.30 -8.86 1.51
CA LEU A 164 9.39 -7.76 1.21
C LEU A 164 8.81 -7.13 2.47
N ARG A 165 8.32 -7.97 3.40
CA ARG A 165 7.79 -7.52 4.70
C ARG A 165 8.86 -6.92 5.62
N SER A 166 10.10 -7.41 5.54
CA SER A 166 11.22 -6.80 6.29
C SER A 166 11.41 -5.35 5.87
N THR A 167 11.53 -5.10 4.56
CA THR A 167 11.66 -3.73 4.04
C THR A 167 10.45 -2.87 4.39
N PHE A 168 9.23 -3.42 4.27
CA PHE A 168 8.01 -2.71 4.69
C PHE A 168 8.07 -2.30 6.17
N GLY A 169 8.54 -3.20 7.04
CA GLY A 169 8.73 -2.93 8.46
C GLY A 169 9.76 -1.85 8.77
N GLU A 170 10.80 -1.69 7.94
CA GLU A 170 11.78 -0.60 8.10
C GLU A 170 11.15 0.80 7.94
N TYR A 171 10.04 0.87 7.22
CA TYR A 171 9.23 2.07 7.05
C TYR A 171 8.06 2.19 8.04
N GLY A 172 7.90 1.26 8.98
CA GLY A 172 6.78 1.24 9.92
C GLY A 172 5.55 0.45 9.45
N LEU A 173 5.56 -0.08 8.23
CA LEU A 173 4.43 -0.86 7.69
C LEU A 173 4.44 -2.28 8.26
N GLY A 174 3.42 -2.63 9.06
CA GLY A 174 3.28 -3.96 9.64
C GLY A 174 4.03 -4.17 10.96
N VAL A 175 4.61 -3.09 11.53
CA VAL A 175 5.30 -3.09 12.82
C VAL A 175 4.73 -1.99 13.74
N SER A 176 5.15 -1.98 15.01
CA SER A 176 4.80 -0.91 15.96
C SER A 176 5.40 0.41 15.50
N THR A 177 4.60 1.49 15.55
CA THR A 177 5.05 2.84 15.20
C THR A 177 5.82 3.50 16.34
N GLY A 178 5.64 3.00 17.57
CA GLY A 178 6.23 3.56 18.78
C GLY A 178 5.50 4.79 19.31
N ILE A 179 4.26 5.01 18.89
CA ILE A 179 3.41 6.09 19.40
C ILE A 179 3.22 5.95 20.92
N ASP A 180 3.10 7.08 21.63
CA ASP A 180 2.98 7.18 23.08
C ASP A 180 1.55 6.91 23.58
N LEU A 181 0.88 5.91 22.99
CA LEU A 181 -0.42 5.38 23.40
C LEU A 181 -0.26 3.97 23.97
N PRO A 182 -1.16 3.54 24.88
CA PRO A 182 -1.03 2.25 25.55
C PRO A 182 -1.19 1.04 24.62
N ASP A 183 -1.89 1.20 23.50
CA ASP A 183 -2.12 0.13 22.53
C ASP A 183 -2.23 0.73 21.12
N GLU A 184 -1.66 0.03 20.15
CA GLU A 184 -1.74 0.34 18.72
C GLU A 184 -1.85 -0.96 17.92
N SER A 185 -2.61 -0.93 16.82
CA SER A 185 -2.60 -2.04 15.88
C SER A 185 -1.32 -2.01 15.06
N THR A 186 -0.64 -3.15 14.94
CA THR A 186 0.51 -3.31 14.05
C THR A 186 0.11 -3.73 12.63
N GLY A 187 -1.16 -3.57 12.25
CA GLY A 187 -1.68 -4.02 10.96
C GLY A 187 -2.30 -5.42 11.00
N PHE A 188 -2.84 -5.84 9.86
CA PHE A 188 -3.26 -7.22 9.63
C PHE A 188 -2.29 -7.88 8.66
N ILE A 189 -1.43 -8.76 9.20
CA ILE A 189 -0.33 -9.41 8.47
C ILE A 189 -0.55 -10.93 8.51
N PRO A 190 -1.26 -11.52 7.53
CA PRO A 190 -1.54 -12.95 7.53
C PRO A 190 -0.27 -13.81 7.45
N LYS A 191 -0.20 -14.86 8.27
CA LYS A 191 0.88 -15.86 8.22
C LYS A 191 0.68 -16.87 7.10
N ASP A 192 -0.57 -17.20 6.79
CA ASP A 192 -0.93 -18.07 5.68
C ASP A 192 -1.14 -17.23 4.43
N TYR A 193 -0.37 -17.51 3.39
CA TYR A 193 -0.44 -16.82 2.10
C TYR A 193 0.04 -17.71 0.96
N ASP A 194 -0.37 -17.37 -0.25
CA ASP A 194 0.07 -18.02 -1.48
C ASP A 194 0.82 -17.03 -2.39
N LEU A 195 1.14 -17.48 -3.61
CA LEU A 195 1.80 -16.66 -4.61
C LEU A 195 0.97 -15.42 -4.99
N ALA A 196 -0.35 -15.53 -5.11
CA ALA A 196 -1.19 -14.42 -5.50
C ALA A 196 -1.16 -13.32 -4.43
N ASN A 197 -1.24 -13.72 -3.16
CA ASN A 197 -1.11 -12.82 -2.02
C ASN A 197 0.25 -12.10 -2.01
N TYR A 198 1.35 -12.82 -2.26
CA TYR A 198 2.69 -12.21 -2.35
C TYR A 198 2.77 -11.15 -3.46
N LEU A 199 2.30 -11.47 -4.67
CA LEU A 199 2.34 -10.54 -5.78
C LEU A 199 1.42 -9.34 -5.55
N ASN A 200 0.24 -9.55 -4.97
CA ASN A 200 -0.69 -8.48 -4.59
C ASN A 200 -0.11 -7.57 -3.49
N ASN A 201 0.66 -8.14 -2.56
CA ASN A 201 1.30 -7.36 -1.49
C ASN A 201 2.31 -6.35 -2.04
N ALA A 202 2.99 -6.69 -3.14
CA ALA A 202 3.98 -5.81 -3.78
C ALA A 202 3.38 -4.48 -4.30
N PHE A 203 2.07 -4.40 -4.50
CA PHE A 203 1.35 -3.16 -4.82
C PHE A 203 0.24 -2.82 -3.81
N GLY A 204 0.36 -3.36 -2.59
CA GLY A 204 -0.45 -2.96 -1.42
C GLY A 204 -1.87 -3.51 -1.40
N GLN A 205 -2.12 -4.67 -2.00
CA GLN A 205 -3.45 -5.30 -2.07
C GLN A 205 -3.53 -6.59 -1.24
N PHE A 206 -2.83 -6.68 -0.10
CA PHE A 206 -2.86 -7.86 0.77
C PHE A 206 -2.74 -7.53 2.26
N ASP A 207 -1.57 -7.10 2.71
CA ASP A 207 -1.37 -6.68 4.10
C ASP A 207 -2.11 -5.35 4.35
N ASN A 208 -2.73 -5.23 5.54
CA ASN A 208 -3.44 -4.00 5.92
C ASN A 208 -2.65 -3.22 6.97
N TYR A 209 -2.67 -1.89 6.85
CA TYR A 209 -1.94 -0.99 7.74
C TYR A 209 -2.85 0.08 8.33
N THR A 210 -2.42 0.65 9.46
CA THR A 210 -3.12 1.79 10.07
C THR A 210 -2.78 3.09 9.35
N PRO A 211 -3.64 4.13 9.44
CA PRO A 211 -3.30 5.46 8.98
C PRO A 211 -2.01 6.03 9.62
N MET A 212 -1.72 5.68 10.88
CA MET A 212 -0.48 6.09 11.55
C MET A 212 0.75 5.40 10.93
N GLN A 213 0.69 4.10 10.63
CA GLN A 213 1.78 3.39 9.94
C GLN A 213 2.05 4.01 8.57
N LEU A 214 1.00 4.38 7.82
CA LEU A 214 1.14 5.06 6.52
C LEU A 214 1.71 6.48 6.62
N ALA A 215 1.53 7.18 7.75
CA ALA A 215 2.10 8.50 7.95
C ALA A 215 3.56 8.46 8.42
N GLN A 216 3.97 7.37 9.07
CA GLN A 216 5.35 7.12 9.47
C GLN A 216 6.24 6.73 8.27
N TYR A 217 5.68 5.96 7.33
CA TYR A 217 6.27 5.61 6.04
C TYR A 217 6.52 6.84 5.16
#